data_AF-A0A7S0L6U7-F1
#
_entry.id   AF-A0A7S0L6U7-F1
#
_cell.length_a   1.000
_cell.length_b   1.000
_cell.length_c   1.000
_cell.angle_alpha   90.00
_cell.angle_beta   90.00
_cell.angle_gamma   90.00
#
_symmetry.space_group_name_H-M   'P 1'
#
loop_
_entity.id
_entity.type
_entity.pdbx_description
1 polymer ?
#
loop_
_entity_poly.entity_id
_entity_poly.type
_entity_poly.pdbx_seq_one_letter_code
_entity_poly.pdbx_strand_id
1 'polypeptide(L)'
;NRIVYKLFDACFSYLPLATVVDDETLVLHAGINDAITLHELSQAPRQLFSMTPSKRENGESPAQPSRGRAGFGFTTRNSSKSVLGKSPVRGGERKSKEWVEGEPVEETPAEHAQRAISPVLWSDPRGRTGCAFNFRRGAGFTFGRDGAGAFLG
;
A
#
# COMPACT_ATOMS: atom_id res chain seq x y z
N ASN A 1 -17.58 -24.62 15.57
CA ASN A 1 -17.72 -25.30 14.27
C ASN A 1 -16.66 -24.78 13.30
N ARG A 2 -15.44 -25.36 13.29
CA ARG A 2 -14.30 -24.85 12.49
C ARG A 2 -14.29 -25.34 11.03
N ILE A 3 -15.06 -26.38 10.72
CA ILE A 3 -15.10 -27.01 9.39
C ILE A 3 -15.79 -26.09 8.39
N VAL A 4 -16.96 -25.53 8.76
CA VAL A 4 -17.71 -24.61 7.90
C VAL A 4 -16.89 -23.38 7.52
N TYR A 5 -16.12 -22.80 8.45
CA TYR A 5 -15.22 -21.68 8.14
C TYR A 5 -14.16 -22.04 7.10
N LYS A 6 -13.54 -23.22 7.22
CA LYS A 6 -12.54 -23.69 6.25
C LYS A 6 -13.14 -23.89 4.86
N LEU A 7 -14.39 -24.34 4.78
CA LEU A 7 -15.09 -24.49 3.50
C LEU A 7 -15.37 -23.14 2.86
N PHE A 8 -15.85 -22.15 3.62
CA PHE A 8 -16.04 -20.80 3.10
C PHE A 8 -14.73 -20.14 2.67
N ASP A 9 -13.68 -20.28 3.47
CA ASP A 9 -12.34 -19.78 3.14
C ASP A 9 -11.83 -20.37 1.81
N ALA A 10 -11.97 -21.70 1.64
CA ALA A 10 -11.69 -22.36 0.38
C ALA A 10 -12.56 -21.79 -0.76
N CYS A 11 -13.87 -21.68 -0.60
CA CYS A 11 -14.76 -21.13 -1.64
C CYS A 11 -14.39 -19.70 -2.05
N PHE A 12 -14.10 -18.82 -1.08
CA PHE A 12 -13.74 -17.43 -1.35
C PHE A 12 -12.40 -17.29 -2.05
N SER A 13 -11.46 -18.21 -1.83
CA SER A 13 -10.17 -18.23 -2.53
C SER A 13 -10.28 -18.48 -4.05
N TYR A 14 -11.43 -18.98 -4.53
CA TYR A 14 -11.70 -19.22 -5.96
C TYR A 14 -12.52 -18.10 -6.63
N LEU A 15 -12.97 -17.08 -5.89
CA LEU A 15 -13.74 -16.00 -6.49
C LEU A 15 -12.89 -15.23 -7.52
N PRO A 16 -13.49 -14.81 -8.65
CA PRO A 16 -12.81 -13.94 -9.60
C PRO A 16 -12.47 -12.61 -8.93
N LEU A 17 -11.28 -12.08 -9.21
CA LEU A 17 -10.82 -10.79 -8.67
C LEU A 17 -11.28 -9.60 -9.51
N ALA A 18 -11.45 -9.83 -10.81
CA ALA A 18 -11.75 -8.82 -11.81
C ALA A 18 -12.55 -9.44 -12.95
N THR A 19 -13.27 -8.61 -13.69
CA THR A 19 -13.93 -9.01 -14.94
C THR A 19 -13.83 -7.86 -15.92
N VAL A 20 -13.53 -8.16 -17.18
CA VAL A 20 -13.57 -7.18 -18.27
C VAL A 20 -14.85 -7.45 -19.07
N VAL A 21 -15.64 -6.40 -19.27
CA VAL A 21 -16.90 -6.44 -20.02
C VAL A 21 -16.70 -5.67 -21.32
N ASP A 22 -17.07 -6.30 -22.44
CA ASP A 22 -17.00 -5.76 -23.81
C ASP A 22 -15.62 -5.21 -24.20
N ASP A 23 -14.54 -5.76 -23.64
CA ASP A 23 -13.15 -5.30 -23.83
C ASP A 23 -12.91 -3.81 -23.46
N GLU A 24 -13.86 -3.16 -22.79
CA GLU A 24 -13.82 -1.73 -22.50
C GLU A 24 -13.94 -1.42 -21.00
N THR A 25 -14.75 -2.19 -20.27
CA THR A 25 -15.08 -1.89 -18.87
C THR A 25 -14.46 -2.90 -17.93
N LEU A 26 -13.47 -2.47 -17.16
CA LEU A 26 -12.92 -3.25 -16.06
C LEU A 26 -13.78 -3.10 -14.80
N VAL A 27 -14.24 -4.23 -14.27
CA VAL A 27 -14.96 -4.32 -13.01
C VAL A 27 -14.06 -4.94 -11.95
N LEU A 28 -13.86 -4.22 -10.85
CA LEU A 28 -13.11 -4.62 -9.66
C LEU A 28 -14.00 -4.43 -8.42
N HIS A 29 -13.67 -5.11 -7.31
CA HIS A 29 -14.39 -4.88 -6.05
C HIS A 29 -14.14 -3.46 -5.51
N ALA A 30 -12.87 -3.02 -5.53
CA ALA A 30 -12.46 -1.74 -4.99
C ALA A 30 -11.73 -0.91 -6.06
N GLY A 31 -10.41 -1.01 -6.13
CA GLY A 31 -9.64 -0.20 -7.07
C GLY A 31 -8.25 -0.75 -7.34
N ILE A 32 -7.28 0.15 -7.53
CA ILE A 32 -5.96 -0.21 -8.02
C ILE A 32 -4.84 0.41 -7.17
N ASN A 33 -3.61 0.16 -7.58
CA ASN A 33 -2.43 0.94 -7.21
C ASN A 33 -1.54 1.13 -8.45
N ASP A 34 -0.51 1.97 -8.33
CA ASP A 34 0.38 2.30 -9.44
C ASP A 34 1.37 1.18 -9.83
N ALA A 35 1.34 0.03 -9.13
CA ALA A 35 2.37 -1.00 -9.22
C ALA A 35 1.88 -2.33 -9.81
N ILE A 36 0.57 -2.53 -9.96
CA ILE A 36 0.01 -3.78 -10.48
C ILE A 36 -0.50 -3.60 -11.91
N THR A 37 -0.36 -4.64 -12.72
CA THR A 37 -0.90 -4.72 -14.09
C THR A 37 -2.03 -5.75 -14.17
N LEU A 38 -2.86 -5.68 -15.22
CA LEU A 38 -3.88 -6.72 -15.48
C LEU A 38 -3.26 -8.11 -15.68
N HIS A 39 -2.06 -8.18 -16.29
CA HIS A 39 -1.34 -9.43 -16.46
C HIS A 39 -0.92 -10.01 -15.11
N GLU A 40 -0.31 -9.21 -14.23
CA GLU A 40 0.03 -9.64 -12.87
C GLU A 40 -1.21 -10.10 -12.09
N LEU A 41 -2.31 -9.35 -12.17
CA LEU A 41 -3.55 -9.71 -11.49
C LEU A 41 -4.14 -11.03 -12.01
N SER A 42 -4.00 -11.32 -13.31
CA SER A 42 -4.45 -12.58 -13.90
C SER A 42 -3.69 -13.80 -13.37
N GLN A 43 -2.41 -13.63 -13.05
CA GLN A 43 -1.50 -14.68 -12.57
C GLN A 43 -1.38 -14.73 -11.03
N ALA A 44 -2.08 -13.85 -10.32
CA ALA A 44 -1.97 -13.76 -8.86
C ALA A 44 -2.37 -15.08 -8.18
N PRO A 45 -1.53 -15.63 -7.26
CA PRO A 45 -1.82 -16.90 -6.60
C PRO A 45 -2.87 -16.74 -5.50
N ARG A 46 -4.15 -16.66 -5.91
CA ARG A 46 -5.32 -16.34 -5.05
C ARG A 46 -5.45 -17.17 -3.78
N GLN A 47 -5.12 -18.45 -3.88
CA GLN A 47 -5.19 -19.41 -2.77
C GLN A 47 -4.19 -19.11 -1.65
N LEU A 48 -3.17 -18.30 -1.92
CA LEU A 48 -2.16 -17.90 -0.94
C LEU A 48 -2.48 -16.53 -0.32
N PHE A 49 -3.51 -15.83 -0.78
CA PHE A 49 -3.96 -14.59 -0.16
C PHE A 49 -4.56 -14.88 1.21
N SER A 50 -4.16 -14.10 2.21
CA SER A 50 -4.69 -14.22 3.56
C SER A 50 -5.32 -12.91 4.01
N MET A 51 -6.55 -12.99 4.52
CA MET A 51 -7.22 -11.86 5.16
C MET A 51 -6.67 -11.55 6.55
N THR A 52 -5.95 -12.49 7.18
CA THR A 52 -5.33 -12.23 8.47
C THR A 52 -4.06 -11.42 8.24
N PRO A 53 -3.90 -10.24 8.85
CA PRO A 53 -2.67 -9.48 8.72
C PRO A 53 -1.51 -10.35 9.16
N SER A 54 -0.53 -10.56 8.27
CA SER A 54 0.76 -11.10 8.67
C SER A 54 1.29 -10.22 9.80
N LYS A 55 1.65 -10.86 10.91
CA LYS A 55 2.17 -10.16 12.09
C LYS A 55 3.43 -9.43 11.63
N ARG A 56 3.35 -8.11 11.45
CA ARG A 56 4.53 -7.30 11.13
C ARG A 56 5.46 -7.39 12.32
N GLU A 57 6.50 -8.20 12.20
CA GLU A 57 7.62 -8.14 13.14
C GLU A 57 8.36 -6.85 12.80
N ASN A 58 8.20 -5.85 13.67
CA ASN A 58 8.69 -4.47 13.57
C ASN A 58 7.87 -3.53 12.67
N GLY A 59 7.43 -2.43 13.27
CA GLY A 59 6.56 -1.41 12.70
C GLY A 59 7.22 -0.50 11.65
N GLU A 60 7.91 -1.08 10.67
CA GLU A 60 8.35 -0.33 9.49
C GLU A 60 7.15 -0.11 8.56
N SER A 61 6.81 1.16 8.41
CA SER A 61 5.92 1.61 7.34
C SER A 61 6.60 1.35 6.01
N PRO A 62 5.87 0.95 4.95
CA PRO A 62 6.46 0.85 3.62
C PRO A 62 7.12 2.18 3.29
N ALA A 63 8.45 2.18 3.14
CA ALA A 63 9.20 3.36 2.77
C ALA A 63 8.68 3.83 1.40
N GLN A 64 8.20 5.07 1.34
CA GLN A 64 7.88 5.67 0.05
C GLN A 64 9.18 5.85 -0.73
N PRO A 65 9.23 5.50 -2.03
CA PRO A 65 10.33 5.95 -2.88
C PRO A 65 10.26 7.48 -2.97
N SER A 66 11.26 8.15 -2.41
CA SER A 66 11.45 9.59 -2.51
C SER A 66 11.78 9.97 -3.95
N ARG A 67 10.78 10.25 -4.77
CA ARG A 67 11.00 10.90 -6.07
C ARG A 67 10.80 12.41 -5.93
N GLY A 68 11.91 13.13 -6.10
CA GLY A 68 11.97 14.46 -6.70
C GLY A 68 11.18 15.58 -6.03
N ARG A 69 11.89 16.36 -5.21
CA ARG A 69 11.51 17.69 -4.76
C ARG A 69 11.36 18.64 -5.97
N ALA A 70 10.14 18.86 -6.46
CA ALA A 70 9.78 20.05 -7.22
C ALA A 70 9.16 21.06 -6.23
N GLY A 71 9.93 22.08 -5.87
CA GLY A 71 9.51 23.09 -4.91
C GLY A 71 8.41 23.97 -5.47
N PHE A 72 7.48 24.36 -4.60
CA PHE A 72 6.86 25.69 -4.64
C PHE A 72 6.67 26.15 -3.20
N GLY A 73 7.41 27.20 -2.84
CA GLY A 73 7.30 27.85 -1.55
C GLY A 73 6.07 28.75 -1.49
N PHE A 74 5.46 28.84 -0.31
CA PHE A 74 4.72 30.01 0.08
C PHE A 74 5.06 30.33 1.54
N THR A 75 5.86 31.38 1.72
CA THR A 75 6.14 31.96 3.03
C THR A 75 5.04 32.94 3.38
N THR A 76 4.36 32.77 4.51
CA THR A 76 3.72 33.89 5.22
C THR A 76 3.89 33.75 6.74
N ARG A 77 4.59 34.76 7.28
CA ARG A 77 4.68 35.24 8.68
C ARG A 77 3.25 35.58 9.22
N ASN A 78 2.89 35.65 10.51
CA ASN A 78 3.63 35.81 11.78
C ASN A 78 2.72 35.57 13.01
N SER A 79 3.37 35.49 14.20
CA SER A 79 2.89 35.82 15.59
C SER A 79 1.82 34.91 16.24
N SER A 80 1.96 34.39 17.47
CA SER A 80 2.39 35.06 18.72
C SER A 80 2.97 34.11 19.80
N LYS A 81 3.62 34.74 20.79
CA LYS A 81 4.41 34.24 21.94
C LYS A 81 3.67 33.29 22.93
N SER A 82 4.40 32.31 23.48
CA SER A 82 4.54 32.07 24.94
C SER A 82 5.60 30.98 25.24
N VAL A 83 6.74 31.30 25.86
CA VAL A 83 7.06 31.17 27.31
C VAL A 83 7.36 29.73 27.77
N LEU A 84 8.65 29.52 28.10
CA LEU A 84 9.24 28.72 29.19
C LEU A 84 9.20 27.18 29.13
N GLY A 85 10.40 26.58 29.12
CA GLY A 85 10.62 25.16 29.44
C GLY A 85 11.98 24.65 29.01
N LYS A 86 13.03 24.94 29.78
CA LYS A 86 14.35 24.31 29.62
C LYS A 86 14.28 22.86 30.14
N SER A 87 14.75 21.90 29.36
CA SER A 87 15.05 20.53 29.83
C SER A 87 16.38 20.05 29.23
N PRO A 88 17.12 19.17 29.93
CA PRO A 88 18.55 19.04 29.75
C PRO A 88 18.90 18.14 28.56
N VAL A 89 19.85 18.61 27.74
CA VAL A 89 20.47 17.88 26.66
C VAL A 89 21.34 16.77 27.25
N ARG A 90 20.90 15.51 27.11
CA ARG A 90 21.74 14.32 27.31
C ARG A 90 22.12 13.81 25.91
N GLY A 91 23.21 14.35 25.37
CA GLY A 91 23.75 13.97 24.06
C GLY A 91 24.43 12.62 24.13
N GLY A 92 23.69 11.53 23.93
CA GLY A 92 24.26 10.23 23.57
C GLY A 92 24.53 10.20 22.08
N GLU A 93 25.78 9.99 21.69
CA GLU A 93 26.21 9.76 20.30
C GLU A 93 25.38 8.63 19.67
N ARG A 94 24.58 8.97 18.65
CA ARG A 94 23.90 7.98 17.82
C ARG A 94 24.92 7.46 16.82
N LYS A 95 25.50 6.30 17.12
CA LYS A 95 26.33 5.54 16.17
C LYS A 95 25.47 5.31 14.91
N SER A 96 25.81 5.99 13.82
CA SER A 96 25.17 5.80 12.52
C SER A 96 25.34 4.34 12.12
N LYS A 97 24.22 3.61 12.02
CA LYS A 97 24.21 2.29 11.42
C LYS A 97 24.57 2.46 9.95
N GLU A 98 25.72 1.92 9.60
CA GLU A 98 26.19 1.74 8.23
C GLU A 98 25.17 0.88 7.49
N TRP A 99 24.52 1.46 6.47
CA TRP A 99 23.58 0.73 5.63
C TRP A 99 24.40 -0.09 4.64
N VAL A 100 24.50 -1.38 4.92
CA VAL A 100 24.98 -2.35 3.91
C VAL A 100 23.81 -2.58 2.96
N GLU A 101 24.02 -2.33 1.67
CA GLU A 101 23.07 -2.67 0.61
C GLU A 101 22.80 -4.18 0.69
N GLY A 102 21.60 -4.56 1.13
CA GLY A 102 21.20 -5.96 1.26
C GLY A 102 20.94 -6.60 -0.11
N GLU A 103 21.25 -7.89 -0.22
CA GLU A 103 20.88 -8.74 -1.36
C GLU A 103 19.37 -8.61 -1.70
N PRO A 104 18.97 -8.71 -2.97
CA PRO A 104 17.56 -8.68 -3.35
C PRO A 104 16.79 -9.77 -2.62
N VAL A 105 15.85 -9.39 -1.76
CA VAL A 105 14.97 -10.35 -1.08
C VAL A 105 13.96 -10.85 -2.10
N GLU A 106 14.09 -12.12 -2.50
CA GLU A 106 13.12 -12.81 -3.35
C GLU A 106 11.72 -12.78 -2.71
N GLU A 107 10.71 -12.27 -3.42
CA GLU A 107 9.32 -12.18 -2.96
C GLU A 107 8.71 -13.58 -2.87
N THR A 108 8.18 -13.97 -1.71
CA THR A 108 7.50 -15.26 -1.57
C THR A 108 6.17 -15.26 -2.33
N PRO A 109 5.65 -16.42 -2.78
CA PRO A 109 4.35 -16.50 -3.46
C PRO A 109 3.18 -15.92 -2.64
N ALA A 110 3.25 -16.00 -1.31
CA ALA A 110 2.24 -15.41 -0.42
C ALA A 110 2.36 -13.88 -0.33
N GLU A 111 3.58 -13.34 -0.32
CA GLU A 111 3.80 -11.89 -0.40
C GLU A 111 3.33 -11.34 -1.75
N HIS A 112 3.63 -12.06 -2.84
CA HIS A 112 3.13 -11.73 -4.17
C HIS A 112 1.59 -11.74 -4.19
N ALA A 113 0.94 -12.77 -3.62
CA ALA A 113 -0.52 -12.80 -3.49
C ALA A 113 -1.04 -11.57 -2.74
N GLN A 114 -0.42 -11.22 -1.61
CA GLN A 114 -0.80 -10.08 -0.80
C GLN A 114 -0.63 -8.76 -1.54
N ARG A 115 0.50 -8.57 -2.23
CA ARG A 115 0.84 -7.39 -3.03
C ARG A 115 -0.15 -7.20 -4.17
N ALA A 116 -0.50 -8.27 -4.88
CA ALA A 116 -1.35 -8.23 -6.06
C ALA A 116 -2.84 -8.07 -5.69
N ILE A 117 -3.33 -8.77 -4.67
CA ILE A 117 -4.77 -8.91 -4.42
C ILE A 117 -5.30 -7.82 -3.48
N SER A 118 -4.50 -7.39 -2.50
CA SER A 118 -4.92 -6.38 -1.51
C SER A 118 -5.42 -5.05 -2.13
N PRO A 119 -4.76 -4.46 -3.14
CA PRO A 119 -5.25 -3.23 -3.79
C PRO A 119 -6.64 -3.40 -4.41
N VAL A 120 -6.87 -4.54 -5.09
CA VAL A 120 -8.13 -4.82 -5.78
C VAL A 120 -9.32 -4.95 -4.83
N LEU A 121 -9.06 -5.38 -3.59
CA LEU A 121 -10.09 -5.58 -2.57
C LEU A 121 -10.29 -4.39 -1.63
N TRP A 122 -9.28 -3.54 -1.43
CA TRP A 122 -9.32 -2.53 -0.35
C TRP A 122 -8.89 -1.11 -0.76
N SER A 123 -8.57 -0.87 -2.03
CA SER A 123 -8.24 0.48 -2.49
C SER A 123 -9.47 1.40 -2.61
N ASP A 124 -9.29 2.71 -2.38
CA ASP A 124 -10.35 3.72 -2.51
C ASP A 124 -9.93 4.86 -3.46
N PRO A 125 -10.83 5.41 -4.29
CA PRO A 125 -10.51 6.58 -5.10
C PRO A 125 -10.33 7.86 -4.24
N ARG A 126 -9.53 8.80 -4.74
CA ARG A 126 -9.35 10.14 -4.16
C ARG A 126 -9.31 11.23 -5.23
N GLY A 127 -9.74 12.43 -4.84
CA GLY A 127 -9.71 13.62 -5.71
C GLY A 127 -8.34 14.32 -5.83
N ARG A 128 -7.25 13.65 -5.43
CA ARG A 128 -5.88 14.18 -5.53
C ARG A 128 -5.02 13.19 -6.32
N THR A 129 -3.96 13.70 -6.95
CA THR A 129 -3.05 12.87 -7.75
C THR A 129 -2.20 11.92 -6.89
N GLY A 130 -1.70 10.87 -7.53
CA GLY A 130 -0.81 9.86 -6.96
C GLY A 130 -1.51 8.71 -6.25
N CYS A 131 -0.70 7.81 -5.71
CA CYS A 131 -1.13 6.63 -4.96
C CYS A 131 -0.40 6.54 -3.60
N ALA A 132 -1.14 6.25 -2.54
CA ALA A 132 -0.59 6.13 -1.19
C ALA A 132 -1.33 5.07 -0.37
N PHE A 133 -0.68 4.48 0.63
CA PHE A 133 -1.30 3.45 1.47
C PHE A 133 -2.59 3.96 2.13
N ASN A 134 -3.63 3.11 2.15
CA ASN A 134 -4.91 3.47 2.72
C ASN A 134 -4.95 3.23 4.24
N PHE A 135 -4.41 4.19 5.00
CA PHE A 135 -4.42 4.14 6.47
C PHE A 135 -5.81 4.05 7.09
N ARG A 136 -6.87 4.44 6.38
CA ARG A 136 -8.26 4.34 6.89
C ARG A 136 -8.77 2.90 6.86
N ARG A 137 -8.39 2.12 5.85
CA ARG A 137 -8.75 0.69 5.72
C ARG A 137 -7.74 -0.20 6.45
N GLY A 138 -6.49 0.24 6.58
CA GLY A 138 -5.39 -0.59 7.06
C GLY A 138 -4.89 -1.61 6.01
N ALA A 139 -5.38 -1.53 4.78
CA ALA A 139 -5.02 -2.36 3.63
C ALA A 139 -5.34 -1.59 2.33
N GLY A 140 -4.75 -2.00 1.20
CA GLY A 140 -4.94 -1.32 -0.08
C GLY A 140 -4.35 0.10 -0.13
N PHE A 141 -4.74 0.85 -1.15
CA PHE A 141 -4.20 2.17 -1.46
C PHE A 141 -5.31 3.18 -1.77
N THR A 142 -5.04 4.47 -1.57
CA THR A 142 -5.85 5.53 -2.17
C THR A 142 -5.21 5.99 -3.45
N PHE A 143 -5.98 6.08 -4.54
CA PHE A 143 -5.49 6.40 -5.88
C PHE A 143 -6.21 7.61 -6.49
N GLY A 144 -5.47 8.42 -7.23
CA GLY A 144 -5.98 9.55 -8.00
C GLY A 144 -6.48 9.17 -9.39
N ARG A 145 -7.03 10.17 -10.10
CA ARG A 145 -7.46 10.03 -11.50
C ARG A 145 -6.30 9.67 -12.43
N ASP A 146 -5.11 10.16 -12.13
CA ASP A 146 -3.86 9.85 -12.84
C ASP A 146 -3.47 8.37 -12.72
N GLY A 147 -3.56 7.78 -11.53
CA GLY A 147 -3.32 6.36 -11.33
C GLY A 147 -4.34 5.50 -12.10
N ALA A 148 -5.63 5.86 -12.03
CA ALA A 148 -6.67 5.19 -12.80
C ALA A 148 -6.46 5.30 -14.32
N GLY A 149 -6.08 6.49 -14.81
CA GLY A 149 -5.80 6.71 -16.22
C GLY A 149 -4.59 5.93 -16.72
N ALA A 150 -3.51 5.85 -15.94
CA ALA A 150 -2.31 5.12 -16.30
C ALA A 150 -2.52 3.59 -16.31
N PHE A 151 -3.44 3.08 -15.50
CA PHE A 151 -3.74 1.64 -15.45
C PHE A 151 -4.58 1.16 -16.65
N LEU A 152 -5.43 2.04 -17.20
CA LEU A 152 -6.33 1.73 -18.31
C LEU A 152 -5.78 2.12 -19.69
N GLY A 153 -4.70 2.91 -19.74
CA GLY A 153 -4.07 3.39 -20.98
C GLY A 153 -2.87 2.55 -21.40
#